data_AF-A0A957NFD5-F1
#
_entry.id   AF-A0A957NFD5-F1
#
_cell.length_a   1.000
_cell.length_b   1.000
_cell.length_c   1.000
_cell.angle_alpha   90.00
_cell.angle_beta   90.00
_cell.angle_gamma   90.00
#
_symmetry.space_group_name_H-M   'P 1'
#
loop_
_entity.id
_entity.type
_entity.pdbx_description
1 polymer ?
#
loop_
_entity_poly.entity_id
_entity_poly.type
_entity_poly.pdbx_seq_one_letter_code
_entity_poly.pdbx_strand_id
1 'polypeptide(L)'
;MRNAVTLLLVLFLLTLSGCESGRGSGAAATTSPGSATNTVATAAPADGGPATETPAGYPAPDNVVPTSLPDGYPAPTEPTTAAQPDGYPAPDSGGQSEVYPTRPAPPPPPSDGEAVELSVTCDYAYQPYFTPLLAAQPDLLNRLGCPTGPANQVWAIWQSFENDNFMLWLESYSAIIATFNDQWHGYPSTYRAGDPDLPAGAPVPAAPERVQPIRQLGYAWLPIADQIGFATGNEGGYYADVQPLENGWLLRSPLGPLIVLSNMESPQLGSGDFSAWIRSGDSWIEQ
;
A
#
# COMPACT_ATOMS: atom_id res chain seq x y z
N MET A 1 30.37 -22.88 -29.18
CA MET A 1 31.27 -21.83 -28.67
C MET A 1 30.56 -21.21 -27.47
N ARG A 2 30.51 -21.77 -26.26
CA ARG A 2 31.55 -22.05 -25.25
C ARG A 2 32.54 -20.89 -25.04
N ASN A 3 32.35 -20.23 -23.89
CA ASN A 3 33.32 -19.52 -23.05
C ASN A 3 33.76 -18.12 -23.48
N ALA A 4 33.38 -17.09 -22.72
CA ALA A 4 34.28 -16.01 -22.25
C ALA A 4 33.50 -14.81 -21.66
N VAL A 5 32.96 -14.90 -20.44
CA VAL A 5 32.76 -13.71 -19.57
C VAL A 5 32.91 -14.15 -18.11
N THR A 6 34.15 -14.45 -17.73
CA THR A 6 34.56 -14.68 -16.34
C THR A 6 35.93 -14.05 -16.17
N LEU A 7 36.01 -12.72 -16.16
CA LEU A 7 37.23 -12.01 -15.76
C LEU A 7 36.98 -10.50 -15.57
N LEU A 8 36.35 -10.08 -14.47
CA LEU A 8 36.55 -8.72 -13.93
C LEU A 8 36.11 -8.64 -12.45
N LEU A 9 36.57 -9.62 -11.66
CA LEU A 9 36.70 -9.50 -10.22
C LEU A 9 38.20 -9.75 -9.94
N VAL A 10 38.79 -9.01 -8.99
CA VAL A 10 40.23 -8.96 -8.66
C VAL A 10 41.01 -7.85 -9.40
N LEU A 11 40.73 -6.58 -9.08
CA LEU A 11 41.77 -5.55 -8.95
C LEU A 11 41.26 -4.28 -8.21
N PHE A 12 40.82 -4.40 -6.95
CA PHE A 12 40.62 -3.21 -6.09
C PHE A 12 40.89 -3.53 -4.61
N LEU A 13 42.05 -4.13 -4.37
CA LEU A 13 42.63 -4.34 -3.03
C LEU A 13 44.07 -3.87 -3.09
N LEU A 14 44.30 -2.58 -2.83
CA LEU A 14 45.54 -1.95 -2.34
C LEU A 14 45.51 -0.46 -2.69
N THR A 15 45.17 0.38 -1.71
CA THR A 15 45.99 1.49 -1.21
C THR A 15 45.08 2.48 -0.49
N LEU A 16 45.19 2.55 0.84
CA LEU A 16 45.30 3.80 1.59
C LEU A 16 45.70 3.43 3.03
N SER A 17 47.01 3.23 3.18
CA SER A 17 47.70 3.36 4.45
C SER A 17 47.77 4.84 4.83
N GLY A 18 47.44 5.14 6.08
CA GLY A 18 48.13 6.14 6.90
C GLY A 18 47.72 7.60 6.71
N CYS A 19 46.98 8.14 7.68
CA CYS A 19 47.54 9.20 8.50
C CYS A 19 47.01 9.13 9.93
N GLU A 20 47.98 9.33 10.81
CA GLU A 20 48.01 9.14 12.25
C GLU A 20 47.73 10.48 12.94
N SER A 21 47.57 10.42 14.26
CA SER A 21 47.78 11.53 15.23
C SER A 21 46.58 12.39 15.62
N GLY A 22 46.08 12.14 16.84
CA GLY A 22 45.17 13.06 17.54
C GLY A 22 44.75 12.61 18.94
N ARG A 23 45.67 12.04 19.73
CA ARG A 23 45.42 11.57 21.10
C ARG A 23 45.50 12.76 22.07
N GLY A 24 44.36 13.44 22.29
CA GLY A 24 44.20 14.46 23.32
C GLY A 24 43.92 13.83 24.68
N SER A 25 44.95 13.82 25.54
CA SER A 25 44.84 13.52 26.97
C SER A 25 44.14 14.69 27.67
N GLY A 26 43.00 14.42 28.30
CA GLY A 26 42.21 15.40 29.04
C GLY A 26 41.81 14.84 30.40
N ALA A 27 42.32 15.50 31.44
CA ALA A 27 42.31 15.15 32.85
C ALA A 27 40.97 14.71 33.47
N ALA A 28 41.14 13.90 34.52
CA ALA A 28 40.13 13.45 35.46
C ALA A 28 39.38 14.59 36.16
N ALA A 29 38.08 14.38 36.36
CA ALA A 29 37.32 14.98 37.44
C ALA A 29 36.42 13.90 38.05
N THR A 30 36.86 13.35 39.18
CA THR A 30 36.05 12.52 40.07
C THR A 30 35.12 13.45 40.84
N THR A 31 33.82 13.40 40.54
CA THR A 31 32.78 13.98 41.42
C THR A 31 31.88 12.87 41.95
N SER A 32 31.81 12.86 43.28
CA SER A 32 31.06 11.95 44.14
C SER A 32 29.56 11.95 43.83
N PRO A 33 28.86 10.79 43.93
CA PRO A 33 27.40 10.78 43.95
C PRO A 33 26.91 11.31 45.30
N GLY A 34 26.23 12.45 45.28
CA GLY A 34 25.43 12.92 46.40
C GLY A 34 24.11 12.16 46.46
N SER A 35 23.88 11.42 47.54
CA SER A 35 22.58 10.86 47.88
C SER A 35 21.56 11.99 48.05
N ALA A 36 20.60 12.07 47.13
CA ALA A 36 19.36 12.81 47.35
C ALA A 36 18.37 11.88 48.08
N THR A 37 18.16 12.16 49.36
CA THR A 37 17.12 11.54 50.17
C THR A 37 15.77 12.08 49.72
N ASN A 38 15.04 11.34 48.88
CA ASN A 38 13.64 11.65 48.58
C ASN A 38 12.78 11.23 49.79
N THR A 39 12.40 12.22 50.59
CA THR A 39 11.38 12.08 51.63
C THR A 39 10.01 11.94 50.95
N VAL A 40 9.51 10.71 50.85
CA VAL A 40 8.13 10.45 50.45
C VAL A 40 7.23 10.84 51.62
N ALA A 41 6.45 11.91 51.45
CA ALA A 41 5.36 12.23 52.35
C ALA A 41 4.24 11.21 52.16
N THR A 42 3.97 10.43 53.21
CA THR A 42 2.80 9.55 53.32
C THR A 42 1.55 10.40 53.43
N ALA A 43 0.81 10.55 52.33
CA ALA A 43 -0.58 11.00 52.37
C ALA A 43 -1.48 9.82 52.77
N ALA A 44 -2.42 10.08 53.67
CA ALA A 44 -3.39 9.12 54.18
C ALA A 44 -4.31 8.57 53.06
N PRO A 45 -4.85 7.36 53.21
CA PRO A 45 -5.75 6.77 52.23
C PRO A 45 -7.09 7.51 52.25
N ALA A 46 -7.43 8.16 51.14
CA ALA A 46 -8.81 8.52 50.84
C ALA A 46 -9.53 7.25 50.38
N ASP A 47 -10.50 6.83 51.18
CA ASP A 47 -11.43 5.76 50.89
C ASP A 47 -12.34 6.17 49.74
N GLY A 48 -12.15 5.53 48.58
CA GLY A 48 -12.85 5.83 47.34
C GLY A 48 -12.62 4.68 46.37
N GLY A 49 -13.43 3.63 46.49
CA GLY A 49 -13.35 2.45 45.64
C GLY A 49 -13.52 2.81 44.15
N PRO A 50 -12.86 2.08 43.23
CA PRO A 50 -13.08 2.29 41.81
C PRO A 50 -14.51 1.87 41.47
N ALA A 51 -15.29 2.82 40.96
CA ALA A 51 -16.53 2.49 40.27
C ALA A 51 -16.18 1.61 39.07
N THR A 52 -16.72 0.38 39.06
CA THR A 52 -16.74 -0.48 37.90
C THR A 52 -17.62 0.18 36.85
N GLU A 53 -17.05 1.03 36.00
CA GLU A 53 -17.73 1.51 34.81
C GLU A 53 -17.72 0.38 33.77
N THR A 54 -18.87 -0.27 33.63
CA THR A 54 -19.19 -1.09 32.46
C THR A 54 -18.99 -0.23 31.21
N PRO A 55 -18.16 -0.63 30.23
CA PRO A 55 -18.02 0.10 28.98
C PRO A 55 -19.39 0.16 28.30
N ALA A 56 -19.95 1.37 28.20
CA ALA A 56 -21.11 1.60 27.35
C ALA A 56 -20.69 1.23 25.92
N GLY A 57 -21.40 0.28 25.31
CA GLY A 57 -21.16 -0.14 23.95
C GLY A 57 -21.12 1.07 23.02
N TYR A 58 -20.13 1.12 22.14
CA TYR A 58 -20.12 2.05 21.03
C TYR A 58 -21.45 1.91 20.27
N PRO A 59 -22.26 2.98 20.13
CA PRO A 59 -23.36 2.92 19.18
C PRO A 59 -22.77 2.62 17.81
N ALA A 60 -23.40 1.71 17.07
CA ALA A 60 -23.10 1.51 15.67
C ALA A 60 -23.08 2.89 14.97
N PRO A 61 -22.12 3.16 14.07
CA PRO A 61 -22.13 4.41 13.34
C PRO A 61 -23.48 4.52 12.62
N ASP A 62 -24.26 5.54 12.97
CA ASP A 62 -25.42 5.90 12.18
C ASP A 62 -24.89 6.14 10.75
N ASN A 63 -25.40 5.36 9.80
CA ASN A 63 -25.23 5.59 8.37
C ASN A 63 -25.97 6.89 7.99
N VAL A 64 -25.51 8.02 8.53
CA VAL A 64 -25.88 9.34 8.06
C VAL A 64 -24.95 9.63 6.89
N VAL A 65 -25.38 9.25 5.70
CA VAL A 65 -24.81 9.79 4.47
C VAL A 65 -24.92 11.32 4.60
N PRO A 66 -23.81 12.08 4.61
CA PRO A 66 -23.89 13.54 4.64
C PRO A 66 -24.49 14.02 3.32
N THR A 67 -25.77 14.40 3.32
CA THR A 67 -26.46 14.92 2.13
C THR A 67 -26.00 16.33 1.73
N SER A 68 -24.94 16.86 2.34
CA SER A 68 -24.36 18.15 1.97
C SER A 68 -22.86 18.16 2.26
N LEU A 69 -22.05 18.16 1.20
CA LEU A 69 -20.65 18.60 1.29
C LEU A 69 -20.60 20.06 1.79
N PRO A 70 -19.55 20.47 2.53
CA PRO A 70 -19.32 21.86 2.85
C PRO A 70 -19.27 22.73 1.59
N ASP A 71 -20.05 23.81 1.54
CA ASP A 71 -20.01 24.82 0.49
C ASP A 71 -18.59 25.38 0.38
N GLY A 72 -17.84 24.95 -0.64
CA GLY A 72 -16.44 25.38 -0.84
C GLY A 72 -15.55 24.37 -1.57
N TYR A 73 -15.95 23.10 -1.68
CA TYR A 73 -15.30 22.18 -2.61
C TYR A 73 -15.79 22.49 -4.03
N PRO A 74 -14.89 22.79 -5.00
CA PRO A 74 -15.30 22.78 -6.39
C PRO A 74 -15.85 21.37 -6.69
N ALA A 75 -17.05 21.30 -7.25
CA ALA A 75 -17.60 20.04 -7.73
C ALA A 75 -16.54 19.36 -8.61
N PRO A 76 -16.38 18.01 -8.53
CA PRO A 76 -15.55 17.29 -9.47
C PRO A 76 -15.97 17.72 -10.88
N THR A 77 -15.08 18.40 -11.61
CA THR A 77 -15.30 18.67 -13.02
C THR A 77 -15.51 17.32 -13.68
N GLU A 78 -16.71 17.09 -14.20
CA GLU A 78 -17.01 15.90 -14.99
C GLU A 78 -15.89 15.74 -16.03
N PRO A 79 -15.43 14.50 -16.30
CA PRO A 79 -14.48 14.27 -17.37
C PRO A 79 -15.08 14.83 -18.64
N THR A 80 -14.50 15.92 -19.13
CA THR A 80 -14.89 16.50 -20.42
C THR A 80 -14.58 15.43 -21.45
N THR A 81 -15.64 14.81 -22.00
CA THR A 81 -15.56 13.93 -23.16
C THR A 81 -14.79 14.68 -24.24
N ALA A 82 -13.53 14.30 -24.44
CA ALA A 82 -12.75 14.80 -25.56
C ALA A 82 -13.53 14.47 -26.83
N ALA A 83 -13.88 15.50 -27.60
CA ALA A 83 -14.51 15.32 -28.89
C ALA A 83 -13.64 14.38 -29.73
N GLN A 84 -14.20 13.22 -30.07
CA GLN A 84 -13.55 12.25 -30.93
C GLN A 84 -13.34 12.91 -32.30
N PRO A 85 -12.11 13.02 -32.83
CA PRO A 85 -11.89 13.61 -34.14
C PRO A 85 -12.56 12.76 -35.22
N ASP A 86 -13.57 13.33 -35.87
CA ASP A 86 -14.23 12.77 -37.05
C ASP A 86 -13.21 12.65 -38.19
N GLY A 87 -12.77 11.43 -38.51
CA GLY A 87 -11.85 11.28 -39.65
C GLY A 87 -11.16 9.95 -39.89
N TYR A 88 -11.48 8.84 -39.20
CA TYR A 88 -10.90 7.55 -39.56
C TYR A 88 -11.71 6.86 -40.66
N PRO A 89 -11.13 6.62 -41.87
CA PRO A 89 -11.79 5.81 -42.88
C PRO A 89 -11.96 4.36 -42.39
N ALA A 90 -13.11 3.78 -42.70
CA ALA A 90 -13.41 2.39 -42.39
C ALA A 90 -12.35 1.46 -43.02
N PRO A 91 -11.81 0.47 -42.27
CA PRO A 91 -10.88 -0.49 -42.83
C PRO A 91 -11.58 -1.39 -43.86
N ASP A 92 -10.92 -1.51 -45.01
CA ASP A 92 -11.31 -2.34 -46.14
C ASP A 92 -11.37 -3.83 -45.74
N SER A 93 -12.51 -4.46 -46.00
CA SER A 93 -12.78 -5.86 -45.66
C SER A 93 -12.27 -6.79 -46.75
N GLY A 94 -10.95 -6.88 -46.88
CA GLY A 94 -10.28 -7.86 -47.73
C GLY A 94 -10.27 -9.24 -47.08
N GLY A 95 -11.19 -10.11 -47.48
CA GLY A 95 -11.25 -11.50 -47.02
C GLY A 95 -10.10 -12.35 -47.56
N GLN A 96 -9.13 -12.65 -46.71
CA GLN A 96 -8.19 -13.76 -46.92
C GLN A 96 -8.55 -14.91 -45.96
N SER A 97 -8.92 -16.05 -46.52
CA SER A 97 -9.12 -17.29 -45.77
C SER A 97 -7.74 -17.83 -45.36
N GLU A 98 -7.30 -17.49 -44.16
CA GLU A 98 -6.14 -18.13 -43.54
C GLU A 98 -6.51 -19.53 -43.05
N VAL A 99 -5.71 -20.52 -43.46
CA VAL A 99 -5.79 -21.91 -43.00
C VAL A 99 -5.11 -21.96 -41.63
N TYR A 100 -5.91 -21.94 -40.56
CA TYR A 100 -5.39 -22.04 -39.19
C TYR A 100 -4.77 -23.44 -38.94
N PRO A 101 -3.53 -23.52 -38.42
CA PRO A 101 -2.96 -24.79 -37.98
C PRO A 101 -3.79 -25.35 -36.81
N THR A 102 -3.99 -26.66 -36.83
CA THR A 102 -4.75 -27.40 -35.81
C THR A 102 -4.11 -27.18 -34.44
N ARG A 103 -4.81 -26.43 -33.56
CA ARG A 103 -4.40 -26.21 -32.18
C ARG A 103 -4.23 -27.57 -31.48
N PRO A 104 -3.08 -27.84 -30.83
CA PRO A 104 -2.90 -29.05 -30.02
C PRO A 104 -4.04 -29.18 -29.00
N ALA A 105 -4.53 -30.41 -28.83
CA ALA A 105 -5.58 -30.69 -27.86
C ALA A 105 -5.16 -30.19 -26.47
N PRO A 106 -6.06 -29.54 -25.72
CA PRO A 106 -5.76 -29.10 -24.37
C PRO A 106 -5.34 -30.30 -23.51
N PRO A 107 -4.39 -30.14 -22.59
CA PRO A 107 -4.02 -31.20 -21.65
C PRO A 107 -5.28 -31.66 -20.89
N PRO A 108 -5.34 -32.95 -20.48
CA PRO A 108 -6.44 -33.45 -19.67
C PRO A 108 -6.59 -32.60 -18.40
N PRO A 109 -7.83 -32.35 -17.94
CA PRO A 109 -8.06 -31.63 -16.71
C PRO A 109 -7.32 -32.32 -15.55
N PRO A 110 -6.71 -31.57 -14.62
CA PRO A 110 -6.09 -32.15 -13.45
C PRO A 110 -7.11 -33.02 -12.70
N SER A 111 -6.69 -34.23 -12.28
CA SER A 111 -7.50 -35.14 -11.48
C SER A 111 -8.11 -34.41 -10.28
N ASP A 112 -9.39 -34.70 -10.03
CA ASP A 112 -10.21 -34.17 -8.94
C ASP A 112 -9.46 -34.17 -7.60
N GLY A 113 -8.78 -33.06 -7.32
CA GLY A 113 -8.25 -32.78 -6.00
C GLY A 113 -9.43 -32.68 -5.05
N GLU A 114 -9.35 -33.42 -3.95
CA GLU A 114 -10.32 -33.39 -2.86
C GLU A 114 -10.58 -31.92 -2.47
N ALA A 115 -11.83 -31.47 -2.67
CA ALA A 115 -12.21 -30.10 -2.38
C ALA A 115 -12.03 -29.86 -0.87
N VAL A 116 -11.06 -29.02 -0.51
CA VAL A 116 -10.83 -28.63 0.88
C VAL A 116 -12.01 -27.75 1.30
N GLU A 117 -12.95 -28.33 2.07
CA GLU A 117 -14.01 -27.54 2.71
C GLU A 117 -13.38 -26.65 3.78
N LEU A 118 -13.29 -25.35 3.49
CA LEU A 118 -12.88 -24.33 4.44
C LEU A 118 -13.99 -24.18 5.50
N SER A 119 -13.77 -24.73 6.70
CA SER A 119 -14.73 -24.68 7.82
C SER A 119 -14.60 -23.44 8.70
N VAL A 120 -13.94 -22.39 8.21
CA VAL A 120 -13.76 -21.15 8.96
C VAL A 120 -15.11 -20.40 9.01
N THR A 121 -15.73 -20.38 10.19
CA THR A 121 -16.95 -19.60 10.44
C THR A 121 -16.53 -18.23 10.97
N CYS A 122 -16.71 -17.19 10.15
CA CYS A 122 -16.41 -15.82 10.53
C CYS A 122 -17.67 -15.09 11.00
N ASP A 123 -17.50 -14.17 11.95
CA ASP A 123 -18.59 -13.30 12.43
C ASP A 123 -19.10 -12.35 11.33
N TYR A 124 -18.21 -11.95 10.43
CA TYR A 124 -18.52 -11.15 9.25
C TYR A 124 -18.24 -11.94 7.97
N ALA A 125 -19.15 -11.83 7.01
CA ALA A 125 -18.94 -12.41 5.69
C ALA A 125 -17.95 -11.56 4.87
N TYR A 126 -17.11 -12.22 4.07
CA TYR A 126 -16.37 -11.54 3.01
C TYR A 126 -17.35 -10.90 2.03
N GLN A 127 -16.97 -9.75 1.48
CA GLN A 127 -17.76 -9.18 0.38
C GLN A 127 -17.77 -10.14 -0.83
N PRO A 128 -18.93 -10.32 -1.51
CA PRO A 128 -19.09 -11.32 -2.56
C PRO A 128 -18.06 -11.22 -3.70
N TYR A 129 -17.53 -10.02 -3.98
CA TYR A 129 -16.53 -9.83 -5.03
C TYR A 129 -15.11 -10.24 -4.62
N PHE A 130 -14.83 -10.43 -3.32
CA PHE A 130 -13.55 -11.00 -2.85
C PHE A 130 -13.56 -12.53 -2.86
N THR A 131 -14.74 -13.15 -2.72
CA THR A 131 -14.89 -14.61 -2.58
C THR A 131 -14.21 -15.41 -3.70
N PRO A 132 -14.29 -15.05 -5.00
CA PRO A 132 -13.61 -15.82 -6.04
C PRO A 132 -12.08 -15.82 -5.93
N LEU A 133 -11.46 -14.72 -5.49
CA LEU A 133 -10.01 -14.69 -5.26
C LEU A 133 -9.65 -15.61 -4.10
N LEU A 134 -10.34 -15.46 -2.97
CA LEU A 134 -10.04 -16.21 -1.75
C LEU A 134 -10.27 -17.71 -1.93
N ALA A 135 -11.29 -18.11 -2.69
CA ALA A 135 -11.54 -19.51 -3.03
C ALA A 135 -10.44 -20.08 -3.95
N ALA A 136 -9.86 -19.26 -4.83
CA ALA A 136 -8.74 -19.66 -5.68
C ALA A 136 -7.39 -19.71 -4.93
N GLN A 137 -7.31 -19.08 -3.74
CA GLN A 137 -6.08 -18.91 -2.96
C GLN A 137 -6.32 -19.31 -1.48
N PRO A 138 -6.49 -20.60 -1.16
CA PRO A 138 -6.80 -21.04 0.21
C PRO A 138 -5.68 -20.71 1.22
N ASP A 139 -4.41 -20.71 0.80
CA ASP A 139 -3.29 -20.32 1.67
C ASP A 139 -3.35 -18.83 2.02
N LEU A 140 -3.76 -17.99 1.07
CA LEU A 140 -3.97 -16.57 1.31
C LEU A 140 -5.10 -16.35 2.32
N LEU A 141 -6.21 -17.07 2.16
CA LEU A 141 -7.33 -17.01 3.09
C LEU A 141 -6.90 -17.38 4.52
N ASN A 142 -6.13 -18.47 4.68
CA ASN A 142 -5.61 -18.90 5.97
C ASN A 142 -4.67 -17.86 6.61
N ARG A 143 -3.86 -17.16 5.81
CA ARG A 143 -2.99 -16.08 6.29
C ARG A 143 -3.79 -14.86 6.73
N LEU A 144 -4.77 -14.46 5.95
CA LEU A 144 -5.56 -13.24 6.18
C LEU A 144 -6.48 -13.33 7.40
N GLY A 145 -6.98 -14.54 7.69
CA GLY A 145 -7.95 -14.75 8.76
C GLY A 145 -9.32 -14.17 8.44
N CYS A 146 -10.22 -14.18 9.42
CA CYS A 146 -11.60 -13.76 9.26
C CYS A 146 -11.74 -12.24 9.10
N PRO A 147 -12.80 -11.75 8.41
CA PRO A 147 -13.14 -10.35 8.44
C PRO A 147 -13.52 -9.91 9.84
N THR A 148 -12.96 -8.78 10.28
CA THR A 148 -13.21 -8.18 11.60
C THR A 148 -14.30 -7.11 11.56
N GLY A 149 -14.82 -6.83 10.36
CA GLY A 149 -15.92 -5.90 10.15
C GLY A 149 -16.51 -5.97 8.74
N PRO A 150 -17.60 -5.23 8.48
CA PRO A 150 -18.12 -5.07 7.12
C PRO A 150 -17.10 -4.32 6.26
N ALA A 151 -17.13 -4.56 4.95
CA ALA A 151 -16.41 -3.68 4.04
C ALA A 151 -17.06 -2.30 4.00
N ASN A 152 -16.22 -1.27 3.92
CA ASN A 152 -16.64 0.11 3.86
C ASN A 152 -16.01 0.79 2.65
N GLN A 153 -16.74 1.72 2.07
CA GLN A 153 -16.24 2.54 0.98
C GLN A 153 -15.43 3.71 1.56
N VAL A 154 -14.22 3.91 1.08
CA VAL A 154 -13.32 4.99 1.52
C VAL A 154 -12.82 5.77 0.32
N TRP A 155 -12.70 7.09 0.46
CA TRP A 155 -12.02 7.88 -0.54
C TRP A 155 -10.53 7.52 -0.57
N ALA A 156 -10.00 7.40 -1.77
CA ALA A 156 -8.64 6.96 -2.02
C ALA A 156 -8.01 7.73 -3.17
N ILE A 157 -6.68 7.84 -3.15
CA ILE A 157 -5.88 8.38 -4.25
C ILE A 157 -4.84 7.35 -4.64
N TRP A 158 -4.75 7.06 -5.93
CA TRP A 158 -3.75 6.15 -6.51
C TRP A 158 -2.82 6.89 -7.45
N GLN A 159 -1.57 6.44 -7.48
CA GLN A 159 -0.63 6.84 -8.50
C GLN A 159 0.35 5.72 -8.81
N SER A 160 0.61 5.50 -10.11
CA SER A 160 1.62 4.56 -10.58
C SER A 160 2.99 5.23 -10.66
N PHE A 161 4.02 4.45 -10.37
CA PHE A 161 5.42 4.84 -10.34
C PHE A 161 6.24 3.98 -11.29
N GLU A 162 7.54 4.25 -11.37
CA GLU A 162 8.47 3.44 -12.17
C GLU A 162 8.56 2.00 -11.65
N ASN A 163 8.99 1.07 -12.50
CA ASN A 163 9.15 -0.35 -12.17
C ASN A 163 7.87 -1.02 -11.65
N ASP A 164 6.71 -0.62 -12.18
CA ASP A 164 5.39 -1.14 -11.80
C ASP A 164 5.01 -0.94 -10.32
N ASN A 165 5.74 -0.05 -9.63
CA ASN A 165 5.44 0.39 -8.28
C ASN A 165 4.19 1.27 -8.23
N PHE A 166 3.58 1.41 -7.06
CA PHE A 166 2.47 2.35 -6.86
C PHE A 166 2.43 2.94 -5.46
N MET A 167 1.67 4.03 -5.29
CA MET A 167 1.23 4.51 -4.00
C MET A 167 -0.30 4.66 -3.95
N LEU A 168 -0.88 4.36 -2.79
CA LEU A 168 -2.31 4.44 -2.50
C LEU A 168 -2.50 5.17 -1.16
N TRP A 169 -3.17 6.31 -1.17
CA TRP A 169 -3.64 6.97 0.05
C TRP A 169 -5.09 6.60 0.34
N LEU A 170 -5.41 6.34 1.60
CA LEU A 170 -6.76 6.02 2.09
C LEU A 170 -7.19 7.07 3.12
N GLU A 171 -8.26 7.82 2.83
CA GLU A 171 -8.68 8.97 3.63
C GLU A 171 -9.07 8.59 5.06
N SER A 172 -10.04 7.68 5.23
CA SER A 172 -10.58 7.27 6.53
C SER A 172 -9.53 6.69 7.48
N TYR A 173 -8.43 6.19 6.92
CA TYR A 173 -7.35 5.56 7.68
C TYR A 173 -6.12 6.45 7.80
N SER A 174 -6.11 7.61 7.12
CA SER A 174 -4.95 8.52 7.05
C SER A 174 -3.64 7.78 6.72
N ALA A 175 -3.73 6.74 5.91
CA ALA A 175 -2.65 5.81 5.62
C ALA A 175 -2.26 5.87 4.15
N ILE A 176 -0.96 5.73 3.89
CA ILE A 176 -0.40 5.65 2.55
C ILE A 176 0.29 4.30 2.43
N ILE A 177 -0.09 3.52 1.43
CA ILE A 177 0.53 2.25 1.10
C ILE A 177 1.40 2.50 -0.13
N ALA A 178 2.67 2.14 -0.08
CA ALA A 178 3.56 2.14 -1.23
C ALA A 178 4.04 0.72 -1.51
N THR A 179 4.22 0.38 -2.77
CA THR A 179 4.84 -0.88 -3.19
C THR A 179 6.16 -0.62 -3.89
N PHE A 180 7.19 -1.34 -3.46
CA PHE A 180 8.49 -1.41 -4.10
C PHE A 180 9.27 -2.60 -3.53
N ASN A 181 10.24 -3.12 -4.29
CA ASN A 181 11.02 -4.31 -3.92
C ASN A 181 10.15 -5.53 -3.53
N ASP A 182 9.05 -5.76 -4.26
CA ASP A 182 8.10 -6.86 -4.03
C ASP A 182 7.44 -6.85 -2.63
N GLN A 183 7.43 -5.70 -1.96
CA GLN A 183 6.86 -5.52 -0.63
C GLN A 183 5.93 -4.31 -0.58
N TRP A 184 5.03 -4.30 0.41
CA TRP A 184 4.23 -3.13 0.74
C TRP A 184 4.79 -2.46 2.00
N HIS A 185 4.66 -1.15 2.00
CA HIS A 185 5.12 -0.29 3.09
C HIS A 185 4.03 0.72 3.42
N GLY A 186 3.66 0.80 4.70
CA GLY A 186 2.72 1.76 5.24
C GLY A 186 3.44 3.02 5.72
N TYR A 187 2.90 4.18 5.36
CA TYR A 187 3.38 5.49 5.77
C TYR A 187 2.21 6.32 6.32
N PRO A 188 2.44 7.14 7.35
CA PRO A 188 1.45 8.10 7.79
C PRO A 188 1.35 9.25 6.79
N SER A 189 0.14 9.78 6.58
CA SER A 189 -0.03 11.03 5.85
C SER A 189 0.44 12.22 6.69
N THR A 190 1.47 12.93 6.22
CA THR A 190 2.04 14.11 6.91
C THR A 190 1.59 15.44 6.31
N TYR A 191 1.00 15.42 5.10
CA TYR A 191 0.44 16.60 4.45
C TYR A 191 -0.73 17.19 5.27
N ARG A 192 -0.77 18.52 5.38
CA ARG A 192 -1.87 19.28 5.96
C ARG A 192 -2.48 20.21 4.91
N ALA A 193 -3.80 20.42 5.02
CA ALA A 193 -4.47 21.40 4.19
C ALA A 193 -3.84 22.79 4.39
N GLY A 194 -3.36 23.39 3.29
CA GLY A 194 -2.63 24.66 3.29
C GLY A 194 -1.11 24.51 3.14
N ASP A 195 -0.56 23.30 3.29
CA ASP A 195 0.82 23.01 2.92
C ASP A 195 1.00 23.15 1.39
N PRO A 196 2.20 23.49 0.91
CA PRO A 196 2.50 23.46 -0.52
C PRO A 196 2.22 22.08 -1.12
N ASP A 197 1.71 22.04 -2.34
CA ASP A 197 1.43 20.79 -3.07
C ASP A 197 2.68 19.91 -3.24
N LEU A 198 3.89 20.49 -3.23
CA LEU A 198 5.14 19.74 -3.26
C LEU A 198 5.95 20.01 -1.99
N PRO A 199 6.52 18.99 -1.34
CA PRO A 199 7.43 19.20 -0.23
C PRO A 199 8.70 19.91 -0.69
N ALA A 200 9.27 20.76 0.17
CA ALA A 200 10.49 21.48 -0.13
C ALA A 200 11.65 20.51 -0.43
N GLY A 201 12.40 20.79 -1.50
CA GLY A 201 13.52 19.95 -1.92
C GLY A 201 13.14 18.71 -2.73
N ALA A 202 11.87 18.56 -3.13
CA ALA A 202 11.46 17.49 -4.03
C ALA A 202 12.29 17.51 -5.34
N PRO A 203 12.92 16.39 -5.74
CA PRO A 203 13.73 16.34 -6.95
C PRO A 203 12.85 16.50 -8.18
N VAL A 204 13.33 17.23 -9.18
CA VAL A 204 12.60 17.47 -10.44
C VAL A 204 12.92 16.33 -11.42
N PRO A 205 11.91 15.71 -12.06
CA PRO A 205 12.14 14.66 -13.04
C PRO A 205 12.92 15.20 -14.24
N ALA A 206 13.91 14.44 -14.70
CA ALA A 206 14.67 14.79 -15.91
C ALA A 206 13.89 14.50 -17.20
N ALA A 207 12.99 13.53 -17.16
CA ALA A 207 12.20 13.08 -18.30
C ALA A 207 10.79 13.71 -18.29
N PRO A 208 10.29 14.23 -19.43
CA PRO A 208 9.03 14.97 -19.49
C PRO A 208 7.78 14.12 -19.23
N GLU A 209 7.87 12.80 -19.37
CA GLU A 209 6.79 11.85 -19.08
C GLU A 209 6.71 11.43 -17.61
N ARG A 210 7.61 11.93 -16.77
CA ARG A 210 7.63 11.67 -15.33
C ARG A 210 7.07 12.86 -14.58
N VAL A 211 6.32 12.57 -13.53
CA VAL A 211 5.69 13.60 -12.70
C VAL A 211 6.10 13.45 -11.24
N GLN A 212 6.13 14.57 -10.53
CA GLN A 212 6.27 14.55 -9.09
C GLN A 212 4.91 14.25 -8.47
N PRO A 213 4.80 13.28 -7.54
CA PRO A 213 3.60 13.14 -6.73
C PRO A 213 3.39 14.40 -5.89
N ILE A 214 2.14 14.76 -5.62
CA ILE A 214 1.77 15.98 -4.89
C ILE A 214 1.05 15.63 -3.58
N ARG A 215 0.91 16.62 -2.70
CA ARG A 215 0.17 16.58 -1.43
C ARG A 215 0.46 15.30 -0.63
N GLN A 216 -0.56 14.53 -0.27
CA GLN A 216 -0.43 13.35 0.59
C GLN A 216 0.62 12.37 0.05
N LEU A 217 0.57 12.04 -1.25
CA LEU A 217 1.52 11.11 -1.85
C LEU A 217 2.91 11.75 -1.97
N GLY A 218 3.00 13.02 -2.35
CA GLY A 218 4.27 13.74 -2.48
C GLY A 218 5.10 13.77 -1.19
N TYR A 219 4.43 13.99 -0.05
CA TYR A 219 5.09 14.07 1.26
C TYR A 219 5.56 12.70 1.76
N ALA A 220 4.83 11.62 1.48
CA ALA A 220 5.28 10.26 1.80
C ALA A 220 6.31 9.71 0.80
N TRP A 221 6.27 10.19 -0.44
CA TRP A 221 7.19 9.78 -1.51
C TRP A 221 8.60 10.31 -1.30
N LEU A 222 8.76 11.58 -0.88
CA LEU A 222 10.07 12.22 -0.82
C LEU A 222 11.15 11.41 -0.07
N PRO A 223 10.88 10.82 1.11
CA PRO A 223 11.87 9.98 1.82
C PRO A 223 12.22 8.66 1.12
N ILE A 224 11.40 8.21 0.17
CA ILE A 224 11.54 6.93 -0.54
C ILE A 224 11.71 7.09 -2.05
N ALA A 225 11.92 8.32 -2.53
CA ALA A 225 11.96 8.66 -3.96
C ALA A 225 13.01 7.83 -4.72
N ASP A 226 14.17 7.58 -4.10
CA ASP A 226 15.25 6.79 -4.69
C ASP A 226 14.91 5.30 -4.84
N GLN A 227 13.93 4.80 -4.07
CA GLN A 227 13.52 3.38 -4.07
C GLN A 227 12.38 3.13 -5.04
N ILE A 228 11.37 4.02 -5.05
CA ILE A 228 10.14 3.84 -5.83
C ILE A 228 10.22 4.49 -7.22
N GLY A 229 11.11 5.47 -7.41
CA GLY A 229 11.25 6.24 -8.64
C GLY A 229 10.23 7.37 -8.76
N PHE A 230 10.11 7.97 -9.94
CA PHE A 230 9.11 9.01 -10.22
C PHE A 230 7.74 8.42 -10.56
N ALA A 231 6.68 9.23 -10.42
CA ALA A 231 5.37 8.83 -10.89
C ALA A 231 5.33 8.80 -12.43
N THR A 232 4.64 7.82 -12.99
CA THR A 232 4.49 7.60 -14.44
C THR A 232 3.15 8.12 -14.98
N GLY A 233 2.28 8.61 -14.09
CA GLY A 233 1.01 9.22 -14.42
C GLY A 233 0.54 10.14 -13.31
N ASN A 234 -0.54 10.88 -13.58
CA ASN A 234 -1.15 11.78 -12.58
C ASN A 234 -1.87 10.99 -11.48
N GLU A 235 -2.08 11.63 -10.34
CA GLU A 235 -2.92 11.11 -9.27
C GLU A 235 -4.37 10.92 -9.73
N GLY A 236 -4.95 9.76 -9.40
CA GLY A 236 -6.34 9.43 -9.65
C GLY A 236 -7.11 9.20 -8.35
N GLY A 237 -8.12 10.03 -8.09
CA GLY A 237 -9.02 9.88 -6.95
C GLY A 237 -10.21 8.95 -7.25
N TYR A 238 -10.57 8.09 -6.31
CA TYR A 238 -11.73 7.20 -6.41
C TYR A 238 -12.21 6.71 -5.04
N TYR A 239 -13.34 6.03 -5.04
CA TYR A 239 -13.83 5.30 -3.87
C TYR A 239 -13.38 3.84 -3.92
N ALA A 240 -12.61 3.41 -2.92
CA ALA A 240 -12.15 2.04 -2.75
C ALA A 240 -13.07 1.29 -1.77
N ASP A 241 -13.34 0.01 -2.03
CA ASP A 241 -13.96 -0.84 -1.02
C ASP A 241 -12.86 -1.47 -0.16
N VAL A 242 -12.96 -1.32 1.15
CA VAL A 242 -11.97 -1.82 2.10
C VAL A 242 -12.63 -2.70 3.14
N GLN A 243 -12.16 -3.95 3.26
CA GLN A 243 -12.59 -4.88 4.30
C GLN A 243 -11.43 -5.23 5.23
N PRO A 244 -11.52 -4.89 6.52
CA PRO A 244 -10.53 -5.30 7.51
C PRO A 244 -10.69 -6.78 7.84
N LEU A 245 -9.56 -7.43 8.08
CA LEU A 245 -9.43 -8.85 8.46
C LEU A 245 -8.57 -8.95 9.71
N GLU A 246 -8.49 -10.14 10.30
CA GLU A 246 -7.68 -10.40 11.50
C GLU A 246 -6.20 -10.07 11.28
N ASN A 247 -5.66 -10.45 10.12
CA ASN A 247 -4.23 -10.32 9.81
C ASN A 247 -3.99 -9.50 8.52
N GLY A 248 -4.94 -8.68 8.09
CA GLY A 248 -4.83 -8.05 6.79
C GLY A 248 -6.04 -7.26 6.35
N TRP A 249 -5.97 -6.78 5.11
CA TRP A 249 -6.97 -5.90 4.51
C TRP A 249 -7.18 -6.33 3.07
N LEU A 250 -8.44 -6.36 2.65
CA LEU A 250 -8.82 -6.51 1.24
C LEU A 250 -9.23 -5.14 0.72
N LEU A 251 -8.63 -4.73 -0.39
CA LEU A 251 -8.92 -3.46 -1.03
C LEU A 251 -9.29 -3.69 -2.49
N ARG A 252 -10.46 -3.19 -2.88
CA ARG A 252 -10.87 -3.18 -4.28
C ARG A 252 -10.86 -1.75 -4.80
N SER A 253 -10.05 -1.54 -5.82
CA SER A 253 -10.11 -0.32 -6.63
C SER A 253 -11.11 -0.50 -7.78
N PRO A 254 -11.92 0.51 -8.12
CA PRO A 254 -12.69 0.53 -9.37
C PRO A 254 -11.79 0.65 -10.60
N LEU A 255 -10.54 1.08 -10.44
CA LEU A 255 -9.60 1.34 -11.52
C LEU A 255 -8.63 0.17 -11.79
N GLY A 256 -8.65 -0.91 -11.00
CA GLY A 256 -7.59 -1.91 -11.12
C GLY A 256 -7.71 -3.14 -10.20
N PRO A 257 -6.57 -3.70 -9.75
CA PRO A 257 -6.50 -4.96 -9.02
C PRO A 257 -7.36 -5.03 -7.77
N LEU A 258 -7.60 -6.27 -7.36
CA LEU A 258 -7.86 -6.59 -5.97
C LEU A 258 -6.51 -6.61 -5.24
N ILE A 259 -6.31 -5.67 -4.33
CA ILE A 259 -5.10 -5.55 -3.55
C ILE A 259 -5.31 -6.28 -2.23
N VAL A 260 -4.35 -7.14 -1.88
CA VAL A 260 -4.38 -7.89 -0.62
C VAL A 260 -3.15 -7.51 0.20
N LEU A 261 -3.40 -6.94 1.37
CA LEU A 261 -2.35 -6.55 2.31
C LEU A 261 -2.38 -7.52 3.48
N SER A 262 -1.33 -8.33 3.61
CA SER A 262 -1.18 -9.27 4.73
C SER A 262 -0.23 -8.71 5.79
N ASN A 263 -0.34 -9.21 7.02
CA ASN A 263 0.47 -8.80 8.18
C ASN A 263 0.31 -7.31 8.53
N MET A 264 -0.88 -6.74 8.31
CA MET A 264 -1.22 -5.38 8.75
C MET A 264 -1.99 -5.40 10.06
N GLU A 265 -1.31 -5.17 11.19
CA GLU A 265 -2.00 -4.78 12.43
C GLU A 265 -2.55 -3.34 12.34
N SER A 266 -1.88 -2.45 11.59
CA SER A 266 -2.31 -1.08 11.30
C SER A 266 -1.70 -0.55 9.99
N PRO A 267 -2.50 0.11 9.12
CA PRO A 267 -2.03 0.57 7.81
C PRO A 267 -1.06 1.77 7.88
N GLN A 268 -0.93 2.43 9.04
CA GLN A 268 -0.13 3.66 9.14
C GLN A 268 1.37 3.44 9.35
N LEU A 269 1.79 2.31 9.95
CA LEU A 269 3.16 2.14 10.47
C LEU A 269 3.70 0.71 10.34
N GLY A 270 3.27 -0.03 9.31
CA GLY A 270 3.70 -1.40 9.07
C GLY A 270 4.51 -1.57 7.79
N SER A 271 5.19 -2.71 7.69
CA SER A 271 5.71 -3.26 6.43
C SER A 271 5.46 -4.76 6.45
N GLY A 272 5.17 -5.36 5.31
CA GLY A 272 4.89 -6.79 5.26
C GLY A 272 4.89 -7.35 3.85
N ASP A 273 4.58 -8.64 3.78
CA ASP A 273 4.45 -9.32 2.49
C ASP A 273 3.23 -8.79 1.75
N PHE A 274 3.46 -8.46 0.49
CA PHE A 274 2.48 -7.95 -0.45
C PHE A 274 2.17 -9.01 -1.48
N SER A 275 0.87 -9.20 -1.74
CA SER A 275 0.45 -9.85 -2.96
C SER A 275 -0.63 -8.98 -3.60
N ALA A 276 -0.31 -8.30 -4.68
CA ALA A 276 -1.34 -7.74 -5.55
C ALA A 276 -1.86 -8.85 -6.45
N TRP A 277 -3.18 -8.94 -6.57
CA TRP A 277 -3.80 -9.85 -7.52
C TRP A 277 -4.58 -9.03 -8.54
N ILE A 278 -4.07 -8.98 -9.77
CA ILE A 278 -4.85 -8.46 -10.89
C ILE A 278 -5.70 -9.58 -11.44
N ARG A 279 -6.99 -9.31 -11.60
CA ARG A 279 -7.85 -10.17 -12.40
C ARG A 279 -7.55 -9.93 -13.86
N SER A 280 -7.00 -10.93 -14.53
CA SER A 280 -6.83 -10.96 -15.98
C SER A 280 -7.76 -12.02 -16.57
N GLY A 281 -8.93 -11.58 -17.06
CA GLY A 281 -10.00 -12.48 -17.51
C GLY A 281 -10.61 -13.30 -16.36
N ASP A 282 -10.54 -14.63 -16.47
CA ASP A 282 -11.04 -15.58 -15.46
C ASP A 282 -9.97 -16.04 -14.46
N SER A 283 -8.73 -15.59 -14.62
CA SER A 283 -7.60 -15.94 -13.76
C SER A 283 -7.13 -14.76 -12.91
N TRP A 284 -6.63 -15.08 -11.72
CA TRP A 284 -5.89 -14.15 -10.88
C TRP A 284 -4.40 -14.31 -11.13
N ILE A 285 -3.72 -13.21 -11.41
CA ILE A 285 -2.26 -13.16 -11.59
C ILE A 285 -1.69 -12.41 -10.40
N GLU A 286 -0.76 -13.05 -9.70
CA GLU A 286 0.07 -12.37 -8.70
C GLU A 286 0.99 -11.41 -9.44
N GLN A 287 0.95 -10.14 -9.06
CA GLN A 287 1.87 -9.12 -9.55
C GLN A 287 3.04 -8.97 -8.60
#